data_AF-A0A925ZUD7-F1
#
_entry.id   AF-A0A925ZUD7-F1
#
_cell.length_a   1.000
_cell.length_b   1.000
_cell.length_c   1.000
_cell.angle_alpha   90.00
_cell.angle_beta   90.00
_cell.angle_gamma   90.00
#
_symmetry.space_group_name_H-M   'P 1'
#
loop_
_entity.id
_entity.type
_entity.pdbx_description
1 polymer ?
#
loop_
_entity_poly.entity_id
_entity_poly.type
_entity_poly.pdbx_seq_one_letter_code
_entity_poly.pdbx_strand_id
1 'polypeptide(L)'
;MQSFTQRLAVQLTIWQATTFLIGEYLKDTIENNPVQTVADGIFVLSQSTERNSVVRKLHVVKSRGQATMSGLHTLRISHDGLQVYPRMSISTPESERARPSGRATTGIAGLDALVGGGIPIGDAMLVSGPSGSGKSVLATQFIAAGVQAGEPGVIAVFEEHPKEYLRRAQQLGIDLETMERQDTVAIIYVRPLDLSPDETLTAIREAAERIRAKRVVIDSISGFELALAPTFREDFRESLYRLVGALTGKGITVLVTMEIVQSYTDLRFSPYVISFLADDIILLRYVELAGQLRKSLVVVKMRNSGHSKEMRLYEITDRGLIVRESLQDYQGIGTGTTELRAGVQPPMHPGLIKEELSVLHALIELGEAPVAALAQRSGLAEGGGLIAALDRLVRLDYAVKLENDGDTRYRPVAREMR
;
A
#
# COMPACT_ATOMS: atom_id res chain seq x y z
N MET A 1 -4.52 28.12 50.76
CA MET A 1 -5.02 27.49 49.52
C MET A 1 -5.54 26.06 49.77
N GLN A 2 -4.72 25.13 50.28
CA GLN A 2 -5.14 23.73 50.54
C GLN A 2 -6.43 23.58 51.39
N SER A 3 -6.54 24.30 52.51
CA SER A 3 -7.75 24.30 53.36
C SER A 3 -9.00 24.85 52.64
N PHE A 4 -8.82 25.75 51.68
CA PHE A 4 -9.93 26.25 50.86
C PHE A 4 -10.39 25.16 49.89
N THR A 5 -9.45 24.53 49.16
CA THR A 5 -9.76 23.45 48.20
C THR A 5 -10.46 22.26 48.86
N GLN A 6 -10.02 21.86 50.06
CA GLN A 6 -10.68 20.79 50.83
C GLN A 6 -12.11 21.16 51.24
N ARG A 7 -12.32 22.36 51.80
CA ARG A 7 -13.66 22.81 52.19
C ARG A 7 -14.60 22.94 50.99
N LEU A 8 -14.10 23.46 49.88
CA LEU A 8 -14.85 23.57 48.63
C LEU A 8 -15.25 22.19 48.12
N ALA A 9 -14.33 21.23 48.09
CA ALA A 9 -14.62 19.87 47.63
C ALA A 9 -15.70 19.21 48.49
N VAL A 10 -15.60 19.28 49.82
CA VAL A 10 -16.62 18.73 50.75
C VAL A 10 -17.99 19.35 50.46
N GLN A 11 -18.07 20.66 50.26
CA GLN A 11 -19.34 21.34 50.01
C GLN A 11 -19.98 20.96 48.67
N LEU A 12 -19.16 20.86 47.62
CA LEU A 12 -19.63 20.41 46.30
C LEU A 12 -20.11 18.95 46.33
N THR A 13 -19.44 18.09 47.08
CA THR A 13 -19.86 16.70 47.31
C THR A 13 -21.19 16.63 48.05
N ILE A 14 -21.40 17.46 49.09
CA ILE A 14 -22.67 17.55 49.82
C ILE A 14 -23.81 17.97 48.88
N TRP A 15 -23.54 18.90 47.95
CA TRP A 15 -24.51 19.31 46.94
C TRP A 15 -24.75 18.28 45.83
N GLN A 16 -24.03 17.15 45.85
CA GLN A 16 -24.10 16.11 44.83
C GLN A 16 -23.87 16.66 43.41
N ALA A 17 -23.07 17.71 43.29
CA ALA A 17 -22.79 18.37 42.01
C ALA A 17 -21.54 17.76 41.35
N THR A 18 -21.67 17.28 40.11
CA THR A 18 -20.51 16.94 39.29
C THR A 18 -19.76 18.21 38.92
N THR A 19 -18.58 18.40 39.49
CA THR A 19 -17.84 19.67 39.37
C THR A 19 -16.48 19.47 38.72
N PHE A 20 -16.18 20.32 37.74
CA PHE A 20 -14.84 20.45 37.17
C PHE A 20 -14.13 21.66 37.80
N LEU A 21 -12.98 21.43 38.41
CA LEU A 21 -12.09 22.48 38.89
C LEU A 21 -10.96 22.68 37.88
N ILE A 22 -10.77 23.91 37.42
CA ILE A 22 -9.74 24.26 36.44
C ILE A 22 -8.61 24.99 37.17
N GLY A 23 -7.37 24.65 36.86
CA GLY A 23 -6.19 25.31 37.41
C GLY A 23 -5.01 25.23 36.45
N GLU A 24 -4.08 26.16 36.60
CA GLU A 24 -2.82 26.21 35.86
C GLU A 24 -1.69 25.65 36.72
N TYR A 25 -0.92 24.73 36.17
CA TYR A 25 0.15 24.04 36.89
C TYR A 25 1.39 23.92 36.00
N LEU A 26 2.56 24.06 36.62
CA LEU A 26 3.81 23.66 35.99
C LEU A 26 3.92 22.13 36.02
N LYS A 27 4.51 21.54 34.99
CA LYS A 27 4.57 20.08 34.79
C LYS A 27 5.04 19.32 36.04
N ASP A 28 6.04 19.85 36.74
CA ASP A 28 6.67 19.21 37.90
C ASP A 28 5.97 19.50 39.24
N THR A 29 4.92 20.33 39.22
CA THR A 29 4.22 20.76 40.44
C THR A 29 2.94 19.98 40.72
N ILE A 30 2.47 19.15 39.78
CA ILE A 30 1.21 18.41 39.92
C ILE A 30 1.37 17.27 40.93
N GLU A 31 2.50 16.56 40.93
CA GLU A 31 2.76 15.41 41.81
C GLU A 31 2.69 15.76 43.30
N ASN A 32 3.17 16.95 43.65
CA ASN A 32 3.19 17.42 45.04
C ASN A 32 2.02 18.36 45.38
N ASN A 33 1.03 18.50 44.48
CA ASN A 33 -0.06 19.43 44.70
C ASN A 33 -1.10 18.83 45.66
N PRO A 34 -1.56 19.57 46.69
CA PRO A 34 -2.63 19.10 47.57
C PRO A 34 -3.92 18.63 46.87
N VAL A 35 -4.20 19.15 45.67
CA VAL A 35 -5.32 18.72 44.81
C VAL A 35 -5.28 17.22 44.51
N GLN A 36 -4.09 16.60 44.49
CA GLN A 36 -3.89 15.16 44.35
C GLN A 36 -4.62 14.32 45.40
N THR A 37 -4.82 14.83 46.61
CA THR A 37 -5.49 14.07 47.68
C THR A 37 -6.99 14.30 47.71
N VAL A 38 -7.42 15.48 47.25
CA VAL A 38 -8.80 15.97 47.38
C VAL A 38 -9.67 15.60 46.18
N ALA A 39 -9.15 15.67 44.96
CA ALA A 39 -9.94 15.39 43.77
C ALA A 39 -10.22 13.89 43.60
N ASP A 40 -11.40 13.50 43.11
CA ASP A 40 -11.67 12.10 42.78
C ASP A 40 -11.13 11.70 41.40
N GLY A 41 -11.06 12.66 40.47
CA GLY A 41 -10.45 12.50 39.15
C GLY A 41 -9.48 13.64 38.86
N ILE A 42 -8.41 13.35 38.12
CA ILE A 42 -7.44 14.36 37.67
C ILE A 42 -7.14 14.15 36.19
N PHE A 43 -7.43 15.19 35.41
CA PHE A 43 -7.11 15.32 34.01
C PHE A 43 -6.02 16.37 33.84
N VAL A 44 -4.92 16.01 33.18
CA VAL A 44 -3.82 16.91 32.89
C VAL A 44 -3.81 17.20 31.39
N LEU A 45 -3.97 18.47 31.05
CA LEU A 45 -3.81 18.98 29.71
C LEU A 45 -2.41 19.58 29.58
N SER A 46 -1.67 19.17 28.55
CA SER A 46 -0.33 19.66 28.29
C SER A 46 -0.20 20.06 26.83
N GLN A 47 0.66 21.03 26.55
CA GLN A 47 1.05 21.41 25.20
C GLN A 47 2.56 21.31 25.06
N SER A 48 3.01 20.86 23.89
CA SER A 48 4.41 20.81 23.50
C SER A 48 4.53 21.51 22.16
N THR A 49 5.48 22.43 22.08
CA THR A 49 5.82 23.12 20.84
C THR A 49 7.16 22.60 20.35
N GLU A 50 7.18 22.05 19.15
CA GLU A 50 8.41 21.59 18.51
C GLU A 50 8.47 22.14 17.08
N ARG A 51 9.50 22.94 16.80
CA ARG A 51 9.61 23.75 15.58
C ARG A 51 8.36 24.62 15.40
N ASN A 52 7.61 24.41 14.31
CA ASN A 52 6.38 25.14 14.01
C ASN A 52 5.10 24.36 14.40
N SER A 53 5.24 23.20 15.05
CA SER A 53 4.12 22.36 15.47
C SER A 53 3.75 22.57 16.92
N VAL A 54 2.45 22.61 17.22
CA VAL A 54 1.94 22.60 18.59
C VAL A 54 1.09 21.35 18.78
N VAL A 55 1.57 20.43 19.60
CA VAL A 55 0.87 19.20 19.96
C VAL A 55 0.26 19.36 21.34
N ARG A 56 -1.03 19.06 21.48
CA ARG A 56 -1.72 19.04 22.78
C ARG A 56 -2.03 17.60 23.19
N LYS A 57 -1.85 17.30 24.48
CA LYS A 57 -2.04 15.96 25.05
C LYS A 57 -2.88 16.01 26.32
N LEU A 58 -3.76 15.03 26.50
CA LEU A 58 -4.56 14.76 27.68
C LEU A 58 -4.00 13.51 28.38
N HIS A 59 -3.84 13.58 29.70
CA HIS A 59 -3.47 12.46 30.55
C HIS A 59 -4.46 12.33 31.70
N VAL A 60 -5.01 11.13 31.90
CA VAL A 60 -5.85 10.84 33.06
C VAL A 60 -4.96 10.28 34.17
N VAL A 61 -4.58 11.13 35.13
CA VAL A 61 -3.70 10.75 36.24
C VAL A 61 -4.40 9.81 37.21
N LYS A 62 -5.69 10.07 37.47
CA LYS A 62 -6.54 9.17 38.25
C LYS A 62 -8.01 9.41 37.94
N SER A 63 -8.81 8.38 38.17
CA SER A 63 -10.26 8.45 38.24
C SER A 63 -10.73 7.41 39.26
N ARG A 64 -11.08 7.84 40.47
CA ARG A 64 -11.51 6.91 41.52
C ARG A 64 -12.82 6.22 41.10
N GLY A 65 -12.88 4.91 41.32
CA GLY A 65 -14.05 4.09 41.02
C GLY A 65 -14.20 3.67 39.55
N GLN A 66 -13.25 4.01 38.66
CA GLN A 66 -13.27 3.59 37.25
C GLN A 66 -11.86 3.28 36.76
N ALA A 67 -11.74 2.34 35.83
CA ALA A 67 -10.48 2.12 35.12
C ALA A 67 -10.22 3.28 34.15
N THR A 68 -8.96 3.72 34.02
CA THR A 68 -8.55 4.75 33.08
C THR A 68 -7.74 4.16 31.94
N MET A 69 -7.83 4.79 30.76
CA MET A 69 -6.86 4.52 29.71
C MET A 69 -5.54 5.19 30.09
N SER A 70 -4.46 4.42 30.13
CA SER A 70 -3.13 4.93 30.46
C SER A 70 -2.48 5.62 29.25
N GLY A 71 -1.59 6.56 29.54
CA GLY A 71 -0.75 7.23 28.55
C GLY A 71 -1.23 8.64 28.20
N LEU A 72 -0.54 9.23 27.23
CA LEU A 72 -0.84 10.57 26.74
C LEU A 72 -1.68 10.46 25.47
N HIS A 73 -2.89 10.99 25.50
CA HIS A 73 -3.82 10.99 24.38
C HIS A 73 -3.72 12.32 23.64
N THR A 74 -3.62 12.31 22.31
CA THR A 74 -3.59 13.56 21.54
C THR A 74 -4.96 14.25 21.64
N LEU A 75 -4.98 15.59 21.66
CA LEU A 75 -6.23 16.34 21.60
C LEU A 75 -6.16 17.48 20.59
N ARG A 76 -7.29 17.79 19.97
CA ARG A 76 -7.47 18.92 19.06
C ARG A 76 -8.62 19.79 19.54
N ILE A 77 -8.47 21.09 19.40
CA ILE A 77 -9.52 22.08 19.69
C ILE A 77 -9.84 22.73 18.35
N SER A 78 -11.08 22.54 17.88
CA SER A 78 -11.61 23.13 16.65
C SER A 78 -12.83 24.02 16.97
N HIS A 79 -13.51 24.50 15.94
CA HIS A 79 -14.80 25.17 16.09
C HIS A 79 -15.89 24.24 16.64
N ASP A 80 -15.73 22.92 16.49
CA ASP A 80 -16.63 21.89 17.03
C ASP A 80 -16.33 21.55 18.50
N GLY A 81 -15.31 22.18 19.09
CA GLY A 81 -14.91 21.99 20.48
C GLY A 81 -13.67 21.13 20.65
N LEU A 82 -13.58 20.44 21.79
CA LEU A 82 -12.44 19.59 22.16
C LEU A 82 -12.67 18.16 21.73
N GLN A 83 -11.77 17.64 20.88
CA GLN A 83 -11.74 16.25 20.46
C GLN A 83 -10.49 15.57 21.00
N VAL A 84 -10.67 14.43 21.66
CA VAL A 84 -9.57 13.58 22.14
C VAL A 84 -9.39 12.42 21.16
N TYR A 85 -8.14 12.16 20.81
CA TYR A 85 -7.68 11.01 20.04
C TYR A 85 -6.94 10.07 21.00
N PRO A 86 -7.63 9.05 21.54
CA PRO A 86 -7.03 8.15 22.50
C PRO A 86 -5.83 7.44 21.89
N ARG A 87 -4.66 7.58 22.52
CA ARG A 87 -3.50 6.71 22.26
C ARG A 87 -3.97 5.27 22.19
N MET A 88 -3.66 4.58 21.09
CA MET A 88 -3.98 3.16 21.01
C MET A 88 -3.17 2.36 22.03
N SER A 89 -3.90 1.67 22.90
CA SER A 89 -3.36 0.52 23.60
C SER A 89 -3.39 -0.68 22.67
N ILE A 90 -2.33 -1.48 22.66
CA ILE A 90 -2.38 -2.84 22.10
C ILE A 90 -3.12 -3.69 23.13
N SER A 91 -4.43 -3.47 23.29
CA SER A 91 -5.26 -4.40 24.03
C SER A 91 -5.55 -5.59 23.11
N THR A 92 -4.64 -6.56 23.10
CA THR A 92 -5.01 -7.96 22.81
C THR A 92 -5.92 -8.42 23.95
N PRO A 93 -7.12 -8.98 23.66
CA PRO A 93 -7.22 -10.16 22.82
C PRO A 93 -8.42 -10.13 21.84
N GLU A 94 -8.16 -9.98 20.54
CA GLU A 94 -8.94 -10.71 19.51
C GLU A 94 -8.09 -11.86 18.95
N SER A 95 -7.27 -12.46 19.82
CA SER A 95 -6.53 -13.70 19.57
C SER A 95 -7.44 -14.93 19.45
N GLU A 96 -8.76 -14.79 19.61
CA GLU A 96 -9.73 -15.90 19.56
C GLU A 96 -10.70 -15.82 18.38
N ARG A 97 -10.76 -14.70 17.63
CA ARG A 97 -11.47 -14.73 16.34
C ARG A 97 -10.57 -15.47 15.37
N ALA A 98 -11.02 -16.64 14.92
CA ALA A 98 -10.39 -17.34 13.81
C ALA A 98 -10.18 -16.32 12.68
N ARG A 99 -8.91 -16.08 12.32
CA ARG A 99 -8.58 -15.21 11.19
C ARG A 99 -9.40 -15.68 9.99
N PRO A 100 -10.04 -14.77 9.24
CA PRO A 100 -10.83 -15.18 8.09
C PRO A 100 -9.99 -16.04 7.15
N SER A 101 -10.49 -17.23 6.81
CA SER A 101 -9.83 -18.10 5.84
C SER A 101 -10.10 -17.58 4.43
N GLY A 102 -9.06 -17.45 3.61
CA GLY A 102 -9.20 -17.04 2.21
C GLY A 102 -8.03 -16.18 1.74
N ARG A 103 -8.11 -15.73 0.49
CA ARG A 103 -7.11 -14.86 -0.14
C ARG A 103 -7.80 -13.73 -0.89
N ALA A 104 -7.32 -12.51 -0.65
CA ALA A 104 -7.69 -11.32 -1.39
C ALA A 104 -6.84 -11.24 -2.67
N THR A 105 -7.49 -11.24 -3.84
CA THR A 105 -6.81 -11.00 -5.13
C THR A 105 -6.14 -9.63 -5.15
N THR A 106 -4.95 -9.55 -5.74
CA THR A 106 -4.25 -8.29 -6.00
C THR A 106 -4.83 -7.50 -7.17
N GLY A 107 -5.73 -8.10 -7.95
CA GLY A 107 -6.19 -7.55 -9.24
C GLY A 107 -5.19 -7.74 -10.39
N ILE A 108 -4.05 -8.38 -10.11
CA ILE A 108 -2.96 -8.61 -11.07
C ILE A 108 -2.76 -10.12 -11.14
N ALA A 109 -3.35 -10.77 -12.13
CA ALA A 109 -3.36 -12.24 -12.24
C ALA A 109 -1.97 -12.89 -12.14
N GLY A 110 -0.97 -12.27 -12.78
CA GLY A 110 0.40 -12.76 -12.70
C GLY A 110 1.04 -12.59 -11.32
N LEU A 111 0.66 -11.57 -10.55
CA LEU A 111 1.12 -11.41 -9.17
C LEU A 111 0.40 -12.40 -8.25
N ASP A 112 -0.91 -12.59 -8.40
CA ASP A 112 -1.68 -13.59 -7.66
C ASP A 112 -1.07 -14.99 -7.81
N ALA A 113 -0.65 -15.37 -9.02
CA ALA A 113 0.06 -16.62 -9.27
C ALA A 113 1.38 -16.73 -8.48
N LEU A 114 2.13 -15.63 -8.32
CA LEU A 114 3.39 -15.62 -7.59
C LEU A 114 3.21 -15.72 -6.07
N VAL A 115 2.07 -15.26 -5.54
CA VAL A 115 1.77 -15.29 -4.08
C VAL A 115 0.84 -16.44 -3.66
N GLY A 116 0.51 -17.35 -4.58
CA GLY A 116 -0.30 -18.54 -4.29
C GLY A 116 -1.82 -18.30 -4.34
N GLY A 117 -2.29 -17.46 -5.27
CA GLY A 117 -3.70 -17.17 -5.52
C GLY A 117 -4.24 -15.91 -4.85
N GLY A 118 -3.36 -15.00 -4.40
CA GLY A 118 -3.70 -13.76 -3.72
C GLY A 118 -3.12 -13.67 -2.30
N ILE A 119 -3.34 -12.53 -1.65
CA ILE A 119 -2.83 -12.18 -0.31
C ILE A 119 -3.73 -12.81 0.76
N PRO A 120 -3.21 -13.53 1.76
CA PRO A 120 -4.03 -14.04 2.85
C PRO A 120 -4.87 -12.93 3.50
N ILE A 121 -6.14 -13.21 3.78
CA ILE A 121 -7.05 -12.21 4.35
C ILE A 121 -6.56 -11.80 5.75
N GLY A 122 -6.50 -10.49 6.01
CA GLY A 122 -6.03 -9.95 7.28
C GLY A 122 -4.51 -9.85 7.41
N ASP A 123 -3.74 -10.20 6.38
CA ASP A 123 -2.29 -9.96 6.36
C ASP A 123 -1.97 -8.52 5.96
N ALA A 124 -0.80 -8.04 6.39
CA ALA A 124 -0.23 -6.77 5.97
C ALA A 124 0.84 -6.96 4.90
N MET A 125 0.59 -6.45 3.69
CA MET A 125 1.50 -6.47 2.56
C MET A 125 2.24 -5.14 2.40
N LEU A 126 3.57 -5.19 2.41
CA LEU A 126 4.45 -4.07 2.09
C LEU A 126 4.88 -4.12 0.62
N VAL A 127 4.64 -3.03 -0.12
CA VAL A 127 5.12 -2.84 -1.49
C VAL A 127 6.21 -1.78 -1.48
N SER A 128 7.46 -2.22 -1.59
CA SER A 128 8.64 -1.37 -1.58
C SER A 128 9.18 -1.16 -2.98
N GLY A 129 9.63 0.05 -3.30
CA GLY A 129 10.33 0.31 -4.56
C GLY A 129 10.70 1.78 -4.76
N PRO A 130 11.57 2.08 -5.75
CA PRO A 130 11.94 3.45 -6.08
C PRO A 130 10.77 4.25 -6.62
N SER A 131 10.95 5.56 -6.72
CA SER A 131 9.98 6.44 -7.38
C SER A 131 9.70 5.98 -8.81
N GLY A 132 8.45 6.10 -9.25
CA GLY A 132 8.01 5.68 -10.58
C GLY A 132 7.92 4.16 -10.83
N SER A 133 8.28 3.32 -9.85
CA SER A 133 8.21 1.86 -10.02
C SER A 133 6.78 1.36 -10.27
N GLY A 134 5.77 1.93 -9.61
CA GLY A 134 4.36 1.53 -9.78
C GLY A 134 3.66 1.09 -8.51
N LYS A 135 4.20 1.43 -7.34
CA LYS A 135 3.62 1.13 -6.02
C LYS A 135 2.15 1.55 -5.94
N SER A 136 1.84 2.80 -6.27
CA SER A 136 0.48 3.35 -6.26
C SER A 136 -0.44 2.71 -7.30
N VAL A 137 0.09 2.27 -8.44
CA VAL A 137 -0.68 1.54 -9.46
C VAL A 137 -1.15 0.20 -8.91
N LEU A 138 -0.22 -0.56 -8.30
CA LEU A 138 -0.54 -1.82 -7.63
C LEU A 138 -1.55 -1.60 -6.49
N ALA A 139 -1.35 -0.56 -5.67
CA ALA A 139 -2.27 -0.22 -4.59
C ALA A 139 -3.70 0.12 -5.09
N THR A 140 -3.79 0.86 -6.19
CA THR A 140 -5.08 1.21 -6.82
C THR A 140 -5.78 -0.03 -7.38
N GLN A 141 -5.05 -0.90 -8.09
CA GLN A 141 -5.60 -2.16 -8.61
C GLN A 141 -6.07 -3.10 -7.49
N PHE A 142 -5.35 -3.14 -6.36
CA PHE A 142 -5.73 -3.93 -5.20
C PHE A 142 -7.09 -3.48 -4.63
N ILE A 143 -7.36 -2.18 -4.55
CA ILE A 143 -8.67 -1.68 -4.08
C ILE A 143 -9.76 -1.94 -5.12
N ALA A 144 -9.49 -1.65 -6.39
CA ALA A 144 -10.44 -1.88 -7.48
C ALA A 144 -10.87 -3.35 -7.59
N ALA A 145 -9.93 -4.28 -7.48
CA ALA A 145 -10.22 -5.72 -7.47
C ALA A 145 -11.02 -6.14 -6.24
N GLY A 146 -10.84 -5.45 -5.11
CA GLY A 146 -11.66 -5.65 -3.91
C GLY A 146 -13.11 -5.27 -4.15
N VAL A 147 -13.33 -4.06 -4.67
CA VAL A 147 -14.69 -3.59 -5.00
C VAL A 147 -15.38 -4.55 -5.98
N GLN A 148 -14.66 -5.03 -7.00
CA GLN A 148 -15.18 -6.03 -7.94
C GLN A 148 -15.54 -7.36 -7.26
N ALA A 149 -14.83 -7.74 -6.20
CA ALA A 149 -15.12 -8.92 -5.38
C ALA A 149 -16.13 -8.66 -4.24
N GLY A 150 -16.74 -7.46 -4.17
CA GLY A 150 -17.67 -7.10 -3.09
C GLY A 150 -16.98 -6.77 -1.76
N GLU A 151 -15.70 -6.38 -1.81
CA GLU A 151 -14.85 -6.05 -0.66
C GLU A 151 -14.52 -4.54 -0.67
N PRO A 152 -15.27 -3.70 0.08
CA PRO A 152 -15.03 -2.26 0.13
C PRO A 152 -13.63 -1.91 0.64
N GLY A 153 -13.10 -0.79 0.18
CA GLY A 153 -11.71 -0.40 0.42
C GLY A 153 -11.52 1.02 0.92
N VAL A 154 -10.59 1.24 1.84
CA VAL A 154 -10.14 2.59 2.22
C VAL A 154 -8.79 2.88 1.58
N ILE A 155 -8.60 4.09 1.06
CA ILE A 155 -7.31 4.57 0.55
C ILE A 155 -6.89 5.77 1.39
N ALA A 156 -5.83 5.64 2.18
CA ALA A 156 -5.21 6.76 2.88
C ALA A 156 -4.02 7.28 2.07
N VAL A 157 -4.16 8.48 1.51
CA VAL A 157 -3.16 9.11 0.64
C VAL A 157 -2.45 10.26 1.38
N PHE A 158 -1.12 10.24 1.38
CA PHE A 158 -0.27 11.22 2.09
C PHE A 158 0.62 12.06 1.17
N GLU A 159 0.95 11.56 -0.02
CA GLU A 159 1.89 12.24 -0.94
C GLU A 159 1.18 13.13 -1.96
N GLU A 160 0.04 12.67 -2.48
CA GLU A 160 -0.68 13.28 -3.60
C GLU A 160 -2.06 13.83 -3.16
N HIS A 161 -2.59 14.83 -3.86
CA HIS A 161 -3.91 15.37 -3.60
C HIS A 161 -4.99 14.42 -4.16
N PRO A 162 -6.16 14.23 -3.52
CA PRO A 162 -7.19 13.27 -3.96
C PRO A 162 -7.57 13.40 -5.43
N LYS A 163 -7.75 14.65 -5.91
CA LYS A 163 -8.05 14.92 -7.32
C LYS A 163 -7.02 14.34 -8.29
N GLU A 164 -5.73 14.44 -7.97
CA GLU A 164 -4.67 13.88 -8.83
C GLU A 164 -4.62 12.36 -8.73
N TYR A 165 -4.82 11.82 -7.53
CA TYR A 165 -4.92 10.37 -7.31
C TYR A 165 -6.07 9.74 -8.12
N LEU A 166 -7.26 10.36 -8.06
CA LEU A 166 -8.43 9.97 -8.85
C LEU A 166 -8.17 10.05 -10.36
N ARG A 167 -7.55 11.14 -10.83
CA ARG A 167 -7.19 11.32 -12.24
C ARG A 167 -6.25 10.22 -12.73
N ARG A 168 -5.24 9.83 -11.94
CA ARG A 168 -4.34 8.72 -12.28
C ARG A 168 -5.05 7.38 -12.31
N ALA A 169 -5.93 7.12 -11.35
CA ALA A 169 -6.73 5.90 -11.35
C ALA A 169 -7.61 5.81 -12.62
N GLN A 170 -8.22 6.92 -13.03
CA GLN A 170 -9.03 6.99 -14.24
C GLN A 170 -8.20 6.71 -15.51
N GLN A 171 -6.95 7.15 -15.58
CA GLN A 171 -6.02 6.82 -16.69
C GLN A 171 -5.68 5.33 -16.78
N LEU A 172 -5.92 4.56 -15.71
CA LEU A 172 -5.77 3.09 -15.67
C LEU A 172 -7.10 2.37 -15.94
N GLY A 173 -8.15 3.10 -16.31
CA GLY A 173 -9.50 2.56 -16.46
C GLY A 173 -10.22 2.24 -15.14
N ILE A 174 -9.75 2.80 -14.01
CA ILE A 174 -10.32 2.56 -12.68
C ILE A 174 -11.07 3.83 -12.22
N ASP A 175 -12.40 3.75 -12.18
CA ASP A 175 -13.27 4.85 -11.76
C ASP A 175 -13.48 4.87 -10.23
N LEU A 176 -12.45 5.35 -9.52
CA LEU A 176 -12.52 5.50 -8.06
C LEU A 176 -13.55 6.56 -7.62
N GLU A 177 -13.85 7.55 -8.45
CA GLU A 177 -14.81 8.61 -8.13
C GLU A 177 -16.23 8.05 -8.00
N THR A 178 -16.62 7.19 -8.94
CA THR A 178 -17.89 6.46 -8.83
C THR A 178 -17.89 5.50 -7.64
N MET A 179 -16.79 4.80 -7.37
CA MET A 179 -16.68 3.90 -6.22
C MET A 179 -16.83 4.65 -4.88
N GLU A 180 -16.29 5.86 -4.78
CA GLU A 180 -16.43 6.73 -3.61
C GLU A 180 -17.86 7.20 -3.42
N ARG A 181 -18.53 7.66 -4.50
CA ARG A 181 -19.95 8.02 -4.47
C ARG A 181 -20.88 6.86 -4.09
N GLN A 182 -20.47 5.63 -4.33
CA GLN A 182 -21.21 4.42 -3.99
C GLN A 182 -20.89 3.88 -2.58
N ASP A 183 -20.06 4.59 -1.80
CA ASP A 183 -19.58 4.14 -0.48
C ASP A 183 -18.89 2.75 -0.51
N THR A 184 -18.34 2.37 -1.67
CA THR A 184 -17.52 1.15 -1.82
C THR A 184 -16.03 1.44 -1.67
N VAL A 185 -15.63 2.69 -1.89
CA VAL A 185 -14.30 3.20 -1.57
C VAL A 185 -14.43 4.44 -0.69
N ALA A 186 -13.51 4.63 0.25
CA ALA A 186 -13.35 5.91 0.93
C ALA A 186 -11.92 6.40 0.76
N ILE A 187 -11.74 7.62 0.27
CA ILE A 187 -10.42 8.25 0.15
C ILE A 187 -10.22 9.17 1.34
N ILE A 188 -9.21 8.86 2.14
CA ILE A 188 -8.77 9.68 3.24
C ILE A 188 -7.55 10.44 2.78
N TYR A 189 -7.64 11.74 2.94
CA TYR A 189 -6.54 12.63 2.66
C TYR A 189 -6.37 13.57 3.82
N VAL A 190 -5.16 13.55 4.37
CA VAL A 190 -4.83 14.36 5.54
C VAL A 190 -3.60 15.19 5.20
N ARG A 191 -3.80 16.50 4.99
CA ARG A 191 -2.75 17.55 4.99
C ARG A 191 -3.28 18.74 5.80
N PRO A 192 -2.47 19.48 6.58
CA PRO A 192 -1.02 19.71 6.48
C PRO A 192 -0.22 19.17 7.69
N LEU A 193 1.12 19.30 7.61
CA LEU A 193 2.13 19.07 8.65
C LEU A 193 1.59 19.39 10.05
N ASP A 194 1.80 18.52 11.04
CA ASP A 194 1.32 18.59 12.44
C ASP A 194 0.19 17.59 12.78
N LEU A 195 0.10 16.48 12.04
CA LEU A 195 -0.78 15.38 12.42
C LEU A 195 -0.18 14.56 13.54
N SER A 196 -1.05 14.01 14.37
CA SER A 196 -0.69 12.87 15.21
C SER A 196 -1.01 11.55 14.51
N PRO A 197 -0.27 10.48 14.84
CA PRO A 197 -0.62 9.14 14.36
C PRO A 197 -2.02 8.70 14.79
N ASP A 198 -2.43 9.07 16.01
CA ASP A 198 -3.74 8.70 16.58
C ASP A 198 -4.92 9.35 15.83
N GLU A 199 -4.74 10.60 15.38
CA GLU A 199 -5.71 11.29 14.50
C GLU A 199 -5.88 10.56 13.17
N THR A 200 -4.76 10.24 12.52
CA THR A 200 -4.75 9.60 11.19
C THR A 200 -5.41 8.22 11.26
N LEU A 201 -5.01 7.43 12.25
CA LEU A 201 -5.64 6.14 12.52
C LEU A 201 -7.13 6.29 12.79
N THR A 202 -7.55 7.28 13.59
CA THR A 202 -8.95 7.47 13.92
C THR A 202 -9.76 7.73 12.66
N ALA A 203 -9.27 8.57 11.76
CA ALA A 203 -9.87 8.77 10.45
C ALA A 203 -9.95 7.48 9.63
N ILE A 204 -8.86 6.69 9.57
CA ILE A 204 -8.85 5.39 8.86
C ILE A 204 -9.86 4.41 9.45
N ARG A 205 -9.91 4.31 10.77
CA ARG A 205 -10.82 3.42 11.49
C ARG A 205 -12.28 3.81 11.26
N GLU A 206 -12.61 5.09 11.42
CA GLU A 206 -13.97 5.61 11.23
C GLU A 206 -14.43 5.39 9.78
N ALA A 207 -13.57 5.64 8.79
CA ALA A 207 -13.89 5.35 7.39
C ALA A 207 -14.08 3.85 7.16
N ALA A 208 -13.18 3.01 7.67
CA ALA A 208 -13.25 1.57 7.52
C ALA A 208 -14.52 0.98 8.16
N GLU A 209 -14.92 1.48 9.32
CA GLU A 209 -16.15 1.08 10.00
C GLU A 209 -17.40 1.55 9.24
N ARG A 210 -17.40 2.79 8.74
CA ARG A 210 -18.50 3.38 7.97
C ARG A 210 -18.82 2.57 6.71
N ILE A 211 -17.81 2.20 5.93
CA ILE A 211 -18.01 1.44 4.67
C ILE A 211 -17.87 -0.08 4.85
N ARG A 212 -17.66 -0.56 6.08
CA ARG A 212 -17.35 -1.96 6.41
C ARG A 212 -16.20 -2.53 5.56
N ALA A 213 -15.13 -1.75 5.46
CA ALA A 213 -13.98 -2.06 4.62
C ALA A 213 -13.37 -3.42 4.94
N LYS A 214 -12.93 -4.09 3.88
CA LYS A 214 -12.15 -5.33 3.92
C LYS A 214 -10.70 -5.12 3.49
N ARG A 215 -10.43 -4.00 2.82
CA ARG A 215 -9.11 -3.62 2.33
C ARG A 215 -8.75 -2.20 2.76
N VAL A 216 -7.49 -2.00 3.12
CA VAL A 216 -6.94 -0.66 3.40
C VAL A 216 -5.64 -0.49 2.63
N VAL A 217 -5.50 0.63 1.92
CA VAL A 217 -4.24 1.09 1.33
C VAL A 217 -3.72 2.27 2.14
N ILE A 218 -2.43 2.25 2.47
CA ILE A 218 -1.67 3.39 3.03
C ILE A 218 -0.60 3.77 2.01
N ASP A 219 -0.82 4.88 1.29
CA ASP A 219 0.04 5.38 0.21
C ASP A 219 0.57 6.80 0.52
N SER A 220 1.74 6.97 1.13
CA SER A 220 2.74 5.96 1.50
C SER A 220 3.16 6.12 2.97
N ILE A 221 3.92 5.15 3.50
CA ILE A 221 4.58 5.31 4.82
C ILE A 221 5.47 6.55 4.84
N SER A 222 6.22 6.79 3.76
CA SER A 222 7.16 7.91 3.66
C SER A 222 6.42 9.25 3.71
N GLY A 223 5.31 9.35 2.99
CA GLY A 223 4.42 10.51 3.06
C GLY A 223 3.78 10.66 4.45
N PHE A 224 3.37 9.56 5.07
CA PHE A 224 2.78 9.58 6.40
C PHE A 224 3.78 10.07 7.46
N GLU A 225 5.00 9.55 7.48
CA GLU A 225 6.06 9.98 8.39
C GLU A 225 6.35 11.49 8.26
N LEU A 226 6.36 12.00 7.03
CA LEU A 226 6.58 13.41 6.74
C LEU A 226 5.45 14.30 7.27
N ALA A 227 4.20 13.82 7.19
CA ALA A 227 3.01 14.55 7.62
C ALA A 227 2.90 14.68 9.15
N LEU A 228 3.58 13.82 9.90
CA LEU A 228 3.56 13.85 11.37
C LEU A 228 4.27 15.08 11.94
N ALA A 229 3.73 15.58 13.05
CA ALA A 229 4.44 16.56 13.88
C ALA A 229 5.82 15.98 14.28
N PRO A 230 6.88 16.82 14.36
CA PRO A 230 8.23 16.37 14.69
C PRO A 230 8.30 15.47 15.93
N THR A 231 7.54 15.80 16.98
CA THR A 231 7.47 15.07 18.25
C THR A 231 7.00 13.62 18.12
N PHE A 232 6.29 13.27 17.04
CA PHE A 232 5.79 11.90 16.82
C PHE A 232 6.70 11.04 15.96
N ARG A 233 7.76 11.60 15.36
CA ARG A 233 8.62 10.86 14.44
C ARG A 233 9.48 9.81 15.13
N GLU A 234 9.91 10.07 16.37
CA GLU A 234 10.69 9.12 17.16
C GLU A 234 9.92 7.81 17.43
N ASP A 235 8.62 7.92 17.74
CA ASP A 235 7.73 6.80 18.04
C ASP A 235 6.91 6.31 16.82
N PHE A 236 7.27 6.76 15.61
CA PHE A 236 6.49 6.47 14.40
C PHE A 236 6.35 4.97 14.15
N ARG A 237 7.42 4.21 14.36
CA ARG A 237 7.43 2.75 14.17
C ARG A 237 6.43 2.05 15.09
N GLU A 238 6.37 2.46 16.34
CA GLU A 238 5.43 1.90 17.33
C GLU A 238 3.99 2.26 16.95
N SER A 239 3.77 3.49 16.50
CA SER A 239 2.47 3.97 16.04
C SER A 239 1.98 3.22 14.81
N LEU A 240 2.86 2.98 13.84
CA LEU A 240 2.57 2.20 12.64
C LEU A 240 2.27 0.73 12.99
N TYR A 241 3.02 0.14 13.93
CA TYR A 241 2.74 -1.21 14.45
C TYR A 241 1.33 -1.33 15.01
N ARG A 242 0.93 -0.37 15.84
CA ARG A 242 -0.41 -0.33 16.41
C ARG A 242 -1.47 -0.19 15.32
N LEU A 243 -1.28 0.74 14.37
CA LEU A 243 -2.21 0.99 13.26
C LEU A 243 -2.44 -0.28 12.43
N VAL A 244 -1.37 -0.89 11.94
CA VAL A 244 -1.45 -2.11 11.12
C VAL A 244 -2.04 -3.26 11.93
N GLY A 245 -1.62 -3.45 13.19
CA GLY A 245 -2.16 -4.47 14.08
C GLY A 245 -3.65 -4.32 14.37
N ALA A 246 -4.14 -3.09 14.55
CA ALA A 246 -5.55 -2.82 14.80
C ALA A 246 -6.45 -3.11 13.59
N LEU A 247 -5.93 -2.87 12.37
CA LEU A 247 -6.66 -3.16 11.12
C LEU A 247 -6.65 -4.67 10.82
N THR A 248 -5.48 -5.29 10.82
CA THR A 248 -5.30 -6.72 10.56
C THR A 248 -6.01 -7.60 11.60
N GLY A 249 -6.03 -7.17 12.88
CA GLY A 249 -6.78 -7.82 13.95
C GLY A 249 -8.30 -7.88 13.70
N LYS A 250 -8.85 -6.94 12.92
CA LYS A 250 -10.27 -6.95 12.48
C LYS A 250 -10.50 -7.76 11.20
N GLY A 251 -9.48 -8.45 10.69
CA GLY A 251 -9.54 -9.21 9.43
C GLY A 251 -9.48 -8.34 8.17
N ILE A 252 -9.03 -7.09 8.28
CA ILE A 252 -8.82 -6.19 7.14
C ILE A 252 -7.45 -6.49 6.52
N THR A 253 -7.39 -6.74 5.22
CA THR A 253 -6.12 -6.89 4.49
C THR A 253 -5.53 -5.51 4.21
N VAL A 254 -4.30 -5.28 4.63
CA VAL A 254 -3.65 -3.97 4.54
C VAL A 254 -2.55 -4.01 3.50
N LEU A 255 -2.55 -3.06 2.57
CA LEU A 255 -1.46 -2.81 1.65
C LEU A 255 -0.81 -1.49 1.99
N VAL A 256 0.50 -1.51 2.17
CA VAL A 256 1.27 -0.33 2.51
C VAL A 256 2.36 -0.11 1.47
N THR A 257 2.47 1.10 0.94
CA THR A 257 3.54 1.44 0.00
C THR A 257 4.69 2.12 0.72
N MET A 258 5.90 1.88 0.22
CA MET A 258 7.10 2.52 0.74
C MET A 258 8.10 2.84 -0.36
N GLU A 259 8.60 4.07 -0.34
CA GLU A 259 9.69 4.46 -1.22
C GLU A 259 11.05 4.01 -0.67
N ILE A 260 11.87 3.42 -1.53
CA ILE A 260 13.28 3.14 -1.26
C ILE A 260 14.16 3.78 -2.31
N VAL A 261 15.32 4.28 -1.90
CA VAL A 261 16.37 4.62 -2.86
C VAL A 261 16.89 3.32 -3.47
N GLN A 262 16.88 3.25 -4.80
CA GLN A 262 17.40 2.07 -5.47
C GLN A 262 18.91 1.96 -5.24
N SER A 263 19.33 0.81 -4.72
CA SER A 263 20.72 0.44 -4.57
C SER A 263 21.03 -0.78 -5.43
N TYR A 264 22.19 -0.74 -6.09
CA TYR A 264 22.73 -1.85 -6.88
C TYR A 264 23.83 -2.60 -6.13
N THR A 265 24.35 -2.04 -5.04
CA THR A 265 25.40 -2.69 -4.24
C THR A 265 24.84 -3.57 -3.12
N ASP A 266 23.60 -3.34 -2.70
CA ASP A 266 22.91 -4.13 -1.68
C ASP A 266 21.41 -4.34 -1.97
N LEU A 267 20.88 -5.48 -1.51
CA LEU A 267 19.46 -5.82 -1.59
C LEU A 267 18.71 -5.23 -0.39
N ARG A 268 18.29 -3.96 -0.53
CA ARG A 268 17.44 -3.30 0.47
C ARG A 268 15.96 -3.54 0.18
N PHE A 269 15.25 -4.08 1.17
CA PHE A 269 13.80 -4.27 1.12
C PHE A 269 13.01 -3.10 1.72
N SER A 270 13.61 -2.40 2.67
CA SER A 270 13.09 -1.19 3.29
C SER A 270 14.25 -0.36 3.84
N PRO A 271 14.15 0.98 3.90
CA PRO A 271 15.20 1.83 4.45
C PRO A 271 15.23 1.79 5.98
N TYR A 272 14.10 1.45 6.59
CA TYR A 272 13.93 1.20 8.03
C TYR A 272 13.79 -0.30 8.28
N VAL A 273 14.07 -0.76 9.51
CA VAL A 273 13.60 -2.07 9.99
C VAL A 273 12.08 -1.99 10.17
N ILE A 274 11.32 -1.88 9.07
CA ILE A 274 9.83 -1.86 9.00
C ILE A 274 9.32 -3.21 8.48
N SER A 275 10.18 -4.05 7.93
CA SER A 275 9.87 -5.43 7.51
C SER A 275 9.28 -6.32 8.61
N PHE A 276 9.42 -5.94 9.89
CA PHE A 276 8.78 -6.64 11.02
C PHE A 276 7.25 -6.43 11.06
N LEU A 277 6.75 -5.36 10.43
CA LEU A 277 5.33 -5.00 10.40
C LEU A 277 4.54 -5.75 9.33
N ALA A 278 5.24 -6.17 8.28
CA ALA A 278 4.63 -6.79 7.12
C ALA A 278 4.68 -8.31 7.25
N ASP A 279 3.55 -8.96 7.07
CA ASP A 279 3.48 -10.41 6.87
C ASP A 279 4.03 -10.75 5.48
N ASP A 280 3.72 -9.91 4.48
CA ASP A 280 4.08 -10.11 3.08
C ASP A 280 4.89 -8.93 2.52
N ILE A 281 5.88 -9.19 1.67
CA ILE A 281 6.75 -8.14 1.11
C ILE A 281 6.92 -8.37 -0.40
N ILE A 282 6.56 -7.35 -1.18
CA ILE A 282 6.83 -7.25 -2.61
C ILE A 282 7.86 -6.15 -2.83
N LEU A 283 8.90 -6.47 -3.60
CA LEU A 283 9.93 -5.51 -3.98
C LEU A 283 9.82 -5.22 -5.49
N LEU A 284 9.69 -3.94 -5.82
CA LEU A 284 9.77 -3.41 -7.18
C LEU A 284 11.14 -2.76 -7.38
N ARG A 285 11.80 -3.05 -8.51
CA ARG A 285 13.13 -2.52 -8.86
C ARG A 285 13.19 -2.12 -10.33
N TYR A 286 14.08 -1.20 -10.66
CA TYR A 286 14.57 -1.08 -12.02
C TYR A 286 15.72 -2.08 -12.28
N VAL A 287 15.82 -2.58 -13.49
CA VAL A 287 16.91 -3.43 -13.95
C VAL A 287 17.34 -2.93 -15.32
N GLU A 288 18.64 -2.81 -15.54
CA GLU A 288 19.17 -2.49 -16.86
C GLU A 288 19.30 -3.78 -17.67
N LEU A 289 18.61 -3.84 -18.80
CA LEU A 289 18.66 -4.97 -19.72
C LEU A 289 18.82 -4.42 -21.14
N ALA A 290 19.91 -4.83 -21.81
CA ALA A 290 20.22 -4.41 -23.17
C ALA A 290 20.14 -2.88 -23.38
N GLY A 291 20.69 -2.10 -22.44
CA GLY A 291 20.69 -0.63 -22.48
C GLY A 291 19.32 0.02 -22.20
N GLN A 292 18.32 -0.75 -21.76
CA GLN A 292 17.00 -0.23 -21.38
C GLN A 292 16.77 -0.39 -19.88
N LEU A 293 16.22 0.66 -19.27
CA LEU A 293 15.76 0.60 -17.89
C LEU A 293 14.37 -0.08 -17.85
N ARG A 294 14.36 -1.34 -17.46
CA ARG A 294 13.16 -2.18 -17.36
C ARG A 294 12.72 -2.27 -15.90
N LYS A 295 11.47 -2.64 -15.66
CA LYS A 295 10.93 -2.83 -14.31
C LYS A 295 10.83 -4.31 -13.97
N SER A 296 11.25 -4.67 -12.76
CA SER A 296 11.19 -6.03 -12.23
C SER A 296 10.52 -6.07 -10.86
N LEU A 297 9.77 -7.13 -10.60
CA LEU A 297 9.17 -7.41 -9.29
C LEU A 297 9.68 -8.74 -8.74
N VAL A 298 9.69 -8.85 -7.42
CA VAL A 298 9.95 -10.10 -6.70
C VAL A 298 9.14 -10.13 -5.42
N VAL A 299 8.57 -11.30 -5.10
CA VAL A 299 7.99 -11.55 -3.79
C VAL A 299 9.13 -11.94 -2.86
N VAL A 300 9.40 -11.13 -1.85
CA VAL A 300 10.52 -11.29 -0.92
C VAL A 300 10.12 -12.22 0.24
N LYS A 301 8.90 -12.04 0.73
CA LYS A 301 8.39 -12.72 1.92
C LYS A 301 6.89 -12.92 1.76
N MET A 302 6.42 -14.09 2.18
CA MET A 302 5.04 -14.31 2.60
C MET A 302 5.09 -15.06 3.92
N ARG A 303 4.38 -14.61 4.97
CA ARG A 303 4.51 -15.23 6.30
C ARG A 303 3.72 -16.52 6.42
N ASN A 304 2.50 -16.52 5.88
CA ASN A 304 1.53 -17.61 6.04
C ASN A 304 1.31 -18.40 4.73
N SER A 305 2.25 -18.28 3.78
CA SER A 305 2.14 -18.89 2.45
C SER A 305 3.51 -19.16 1.84
N GLY A 306 3.59 -20.18 0.97
CA GLY A 306 4.66 -20.25 -0.02
C GLY A 306 4.54 -19.10 -1.03
N HIS A 307 5.65 -18.78 -1.71
CA HIS A 307 5.65 -17.83 -2.82
C HIS A 307 6.75 -18.17 -3.82
N SER A 308 6.57 -17.70 -5.05
CA SER A 308 7.60 -17.76 -6.09
C SER A 308 8.85 -17.01 -5.65
N LYS A 309 10.02 -17.59 -5.96
CA LYS A 309 11.34 -16.98 -5.74
C LYS A 309 11.88 -16.28 -6.98
N GLU A 310 11.10 -16.27 -8.06
CA GLU A 310 11.52 -15.69 -9.33
C GLU A 310 11.45 -14.16 -9.32
N MET A 311 12.43 -13.53 -9.97
CA MET A 311 12.32 -12.14 -10.40
C MET A 311 11.62 -12.11 -11.76
N ARG A 312 10.59 -11.29 -11.88
CA ARG A 312 9.74 -11.19 -13.07
C ARG A 312 9.77 -9.76 -13.59
N LEU A 313 9.85 -9.59 -14.91
CA LEU A 313 9.58 -8.30 -15.51
C LEU A 313 8.11 -7.92 -15.34
N TYR A 314 7.81 -6.63 -15.35
CA TYR A 314 6.45 -6.14 -15.48
C TYR A 314 6.40 -4.84 -16.25
N GLU A 315 5.22 -4.54 -16.76
CA GLU A 315 4.91 -3.30 -17.45
C GLU A 315 3.72 -2.61 -16.79
N ILE A 316 3.68 -1.29 -16.90
CA ILE A 316 2.50 -0.50 -16.55
C ILE A 316 1.91 -0.02 -17.86
N THR A 317 0.66 -0.41 -18.09
CA THR A 317 -0.11 -0.06 -19.29
C THR A 317 -1.31 0.79 -18.91
N ASP A 318 -2.09 1.20 -19.91
CA ASP A 318 -3.43 1.76 -19.74
C ASP A 318 -4.41 0.83 -18.98
N ARG A 319 -4.08 -0.47 -18.90
CA ARG A 319 -4.82 -1.48 -18.12
C ARG A 319 -4.20 -1.81 -16.77
N GLY A 320 -3.24 -1.01 -16.30
CA GLY A 320 -2.54 -1.23 -15.03
C GLY A 320 -1.26 -2.06 -15.17
N LEU A 321 -0.78 -2.54 -14.03
CA LEU A 321 0.41 -3.39 -13.90
C LEU A 321 0.13 -4.78 -14.43
N ILE A 322 1.01 -5.28 -15.30
CA ILE A 322 0.94 -6.64 -15.81
C ILE A 322 2.30 -7.32 -15.67
N VAL A 323 2.32 -8.48 -15.01
CA VAL A 323 3.52 -9.32 -14.86
C VAL A 323 3.88 -9.99 -16.20
N ARG A 324 5.17 -10.06 -16.49
CA ARG A 324 5.75 -10.50 -17.76
C ARG A 324 6.72 -11.68 -17.54
N GLU A 325 7.69 -11.83 -18.44
CA GLU A 325 8.67 -12.91 -18.45
C GLU A 325 9.51 -13.01 -17.17
N SER A 326 9.99 -14.22 -16.92
CA SER A 326 10.93 -14.52 -15.84
C SER A 326 12.34 -14.09 -16.24
N LEU A 327 13.11 -13.60 -15.28
CA LEU A 327 14.51 -13.23 -15.47
C LEU A 327 15.48 -14.38 -15.13
N GLN A 328 15.03 -15.64 -15.14
CA GLN A 328 15.88 -16.80 -14.82
C GLN A 328 17.09 -16.96 -15.74
N ASP A 329 17.00 -16.45 -16.97
CA ASP A 329 18.07 -16.47 -17.95
C ASP A 329 19.21 -15.49 -17.63
N TYR A 330 19.00 -14.58 -16.67
CA TYR A 330 19.95 -13.57 -16.27
C TYR A 330 20.60 -13.89 -14.91
N GLN A 331 21.78 -13.33 -14.68
CA GLN A 331 22.51 -13.32 -13.42
C GLN A 331 22.84 -11.88 -13.03
N GLY A 332 23.16 -11.65 -11.75
CA GLY A 332 23.54 -10.31 -11.27
C GLY A 332 22.40 -9.27 -11.21
N ILE A 333 21.14 -9.69 -11.36
CA ILE A 333 19.97 -8.79 -11.28
C ILE A 333 19.90 -8.07 -9.93
N GLY A 334 20.19 -8.80 -8.84
CA GLY A 334 20.20 -8.24 -7.49
C GLY A 334 21.34 -7.25 -7.24
N THR A 335 22.45 -7.37 -7.99
CA THR A 335 23.68 -6.58 -7.85
C THR A 335 23.81 -5.48 -8.92
N GLY A 336 22.79 -5.32 -9.78
CA GLY A 336 22.77 -4.32 -10.85
C GLY A 336 23.62 -4.64 -12.08
N THR A 337 24.61 -5.52 -11.96
CA THR A 337 25.42 -6.03 -13.09
C THR A 337 24.69 -7.17 -13.79
N THR A 338 23.60 -6.83 -14.50
CA THR A 338 22.74 -7.85 -15.09
C THR A 338 23.37 -8.41 -16.36
N GLU A 339 23.69 -9.69 -16.35
CA GLU A 339 24.29 -10.41 -17.48
C GLU A 339 23.43 -11.59 -17.88
N LEU A 340 23.40 -11.90 -19.16
CA LEU A 340 22.79 -13.13 -19.64
C LEU A 340 23.68 -14.31 -19.24
N ARG A 341 23.09 -15.39 -18.72
CA ARG A 341 23.83 -16.60 -18.33
C ARG A 341 24.51 -17.21 -19.56
N ALA A 342 25.75 -17.66 -19.38
CA ALA A 342 26.52 -18.32 -20.43
C ALA A 342 25.78 -19.55 -20.97
N GLY A 343 25.68 -19.66 -22.30
CA GLY A 343 24.97 -20.74 -22.98
C GLY A 343 23.47 -20.52 -23.18
N VAL A 344 22.90 -19.44 -22.61
CA VAL A 344 21.58 -18.95 -22.98
C VAL A 344 21.75 -17.99 -24.15
N GLN A 345 21.11 -18.26 -25.29
CA GLN A 345 21.05 -17.27 -26.36
C GLN A 345 20.12 -16.14 -25.91
N PRO A 346 20.49 -14.86 -26.06
CA PRO A 346 19.58 -13.77 -25.77
C PRO A 346 18.32 -14.00 -26.60
N PRO A 347 17.10 -13.84 -26.05
CA PRO A 347 15.92 -13.95 -26.87
C PRO A 347 16.07 -12.95 -28.03
N MET A 348 16.18 -13.47 -29.26
CA MET A 348 16.36 -12.67 -30.47
C MET A 348 15.30 -11.56 -30.60
N HIS A 349 14.14 -11.80 -29.98
CA HIS A 349 13.00 -10.89 -29.92
C HIS A 349 12.49 -10.77 -28.47
N PRO A 350 13.07 -9.87 -27.64
CA PRO A 350 12.69 -9.74 -26.24
C PRO A 350 11.23 -9.26 -26.09
N GLY A 351 10.47 -9.90 -25.20
CA GLY A 351 9.06 -9.57 -24.92
C GLY A 351 8.02 -10.43 -25.65
N LEU A 352 8.47 -11.37 -26.50
CA LEU A 352 7.61 -12.37 -27.15
C LEU A 352 7.54 -13.67 -26.36
N ILE A 353 6.35 -14.28 -26.29
CA ILE A 353 6.18 -15.65 -25.76
C ILE A 353 6.52 -16.70 -26.82
N LYS A 354 6.63 -17.97 -26.42
CA LYS A 354 7.06 -19.07 -27.29
C LYS A 354 6.20 -19.22 -28.55
N GLU A 355 4.89 -19.06 -28.40
CA GLU A 355 3.93 -19.10 -29.51
C GLU A 355 4.16 -17.94 -30.49
N GLU A 356 4.36 -16.73 -29.98
CA GLU A 356 4.63 -15.52 -30.80
C GLU A 356 5.97 -15.59 -31.52
N LEU A 357 7.00 -16.14 -30.87
CA LEU A 357 8.29 -16.43 -31.49
C LEU A 357 8.15 -17.42 -32.64
N SER A 358 7.36 -18.48 -32.46
CA SER A 358 7.12 -19.47 -33.51
C SER A 358 6.40 -18.86 -34.72
N VAL A 359 5.44 -17.96 -34.48
CA VAL A 359 4.74 -17.22 -35.54
C VAL A 359 5.67 -16.23 -36.23
N LEU A 360 6.50 -15.49 -35.47
CA LEU A 360 7.44 -14.53 -36.03
C LEU A 360 8.51 -15.23 -36.89
N HIS A 361 9.03 -16.39 -36.46
CA HIS A 361 9.96 -17.17 -37.27
C HIS A 361 9.31 -17.67 -38.56
N ALA A 362 8.08 -18.20 -38.49
CA ALA A 362 7.33 -18.60 -39.68
C ALA A 362 7.13 -17.42 -40.64
N LEU A 363 6.86 -16.22 -40.11
CA LEU A 363 6.67 -15.01 -40.87
C LEU A 363 7.97 -14.49 -41.51
N ILE A 364 9.09 -14.56 -40.80
CA ILE A 364 10.42 -14.19 -41.34
C ILE A 364 10.81 -15.14 -42.49
N GLU A 365 10.60 -16.45 -42.33
CA GLU A 365 10.91 -17.44 -43.35
C GLU A 365 10.05 -17.30 -44.62
N LEU A 366 8.74 -17.06 -44.45
CA LEU A 366 7.80 -16.96 -45.56
C LEU A 366 7.76 -15.57 -46.20
N GLY A 367 8.26 -14.54 -45.51
CA GLY A 367 8.11 -13.15 -45.92
C GLY A 367 6.66 -12.68 -45.81
N GLU A 368 6.07 -12.22 -46.91
CA GLU A 368 4.66 -11.78 -46.91
C GLU A 368 3.70 -12.96 -47.10
N ALA A 369 3.02 -13.37 -46.03
CA ALA A 369 2.23 -14.59 -46.01
C ALA A 369 0.79 -14.37 -45.48
N PRO A 370 -0.21 -15.11 -46.01
CA PRO A 370 -1.55 -15.14 -45.44
C PRO A 370 -1.60 -15.97 -44.14
N VAL A 371 -2.65 -15.77 -43.35
CA VAL A 371 -2.84 -16.46 -42.04
C VAL A 371 -2.72 -17.99 -42.16
N ALA A 372 -3.28 -18.57 -43.23
CA ALA A 372 -3.26 -20.02 -43.42
C ALA A 372 -1.85 -20.61 -43.58
N ALA A 373 -0.98 -19.93 -44.32
CA ALA A 373 0.41 -20.36 -44.50
C ALA A 373 1.20 -20.24 -43.18
N LEU A 374 0.92 -19.20 -42.39
CA LEU A 374 1.54 -19.00 -41.08
C LEU A 374 1.09 -20.04 -40.06
N ALA A 375 -0.18 -20.46 -40.10
CA ALA A 375 -0.71 -21.54 -39.27
C ALA A 375 0.03 -22.86 -39.53
N GLN A 376 0.13 -23.25 -40.81
CA GLN A 376 0.81 -24.47 -41.21
C GLN A 376 2.28 -24.48 -40.82
N ARG A 377 2.97 -23.34 -40.93
CA ARG A 377 4.40 -23.25 -40.67
C ARG A 377 4.75 -23.08 -39.18
N SER A 378 3.94 -22.35 -38.42
CA SER A 378 4.12 -22.20 -36.96
C SER A 378 3.61 -23.41 -36.17
N GLY A 379 2.80 -24.27 -36.77
CA GLY A 379 2.18 -25.42 -36.09
C GLY A 379 1.00 -25.03 -35.20
N LEU A 380 0.52 -23.78 -35.28
CA LEU A 380 -0.68 -23.31 -34.59
C LEU A 380 -1.90 -23.49 -35.49
N ALA A 381 -3.05 -23.81 -34.89
CA ALA A 381 -4.31 -23.87 -35.63
C ALA A 381 -4.73 -22.48 -36.13
N GLU A 382 -5.41 -22.44 -37.29
CA GLU A 382 -6.08 -21.24 -37.83
C GLU A 382 -7.26 -20.85 -36.92
N GLY A 383 -6.95 -20.16 -35.83
CA GLY A 383 -7.93 -19.78 -34.81
C GLY A 383 -7.41 -18.65 -33.93
N GLY A 384 -8.14 -18.39 -32.83
CA GLY A 384 -7.90 -17.22 -31.98
C GLY A 384 -6.47 -17.09 -31.44
N GLY A 385 -5.77 -18.21 -31.21
CA GLY A 385 -4.38 -18.19 -30.72
C GLY A 385 -3.38 -17.61 -31.73
N LEU A 386 -3.48 -18.00 -33.00
CA LEU A 386 -2.62 -17.49 -34.06
C LEU A 386 -2.90 -16.01 -34.35
N ILE A 387 -4.17 -15.63 -34.41
CA ILE A 387 -4.58 -14.24 -34.64
C ILE A 387 -4.09 -13.33 -33.50
N ALA A 388 -4.26 -13.76 -32.24
CA ALA A 388 -3.77 -13.00 -31.09
C ALA A 388 -2.25 -12.80 -31.11
N ALA A 389 -1.49 -13.83 -31.52
CA ALA A 389 -0.05 -13.74 -31.67
C ALA A 389 0.32 -12.73 -32.79
N LEU A 390 -0.31 -12.81 -33.95
CA LEU A 390 -0.08 -11.90 -35.08
C LEU A 390 -0.42 -10.44 -34.72
N ASP A 391 -1.54 -10.19 -34.04
CA ASP A 391 -1.92 -8.85 -33.60
C ASP A 391 -0.93 -8.27 -32.59
N ARG A 392 -0.35 -9.12 -31.72
CA ARG A 392 0.68 -8.67 -30.77
C ARG A 392 2.01 -8.41 -31.47
N LEU A 393 2.39 -9.22 -32.46
CA LEU A 393 3.57 -8.96 -33.30
C LEU A 393 3.45 -7.64 -34.05
N VAL A 394 2.26 -7.30 -34.56
CA VAL A 394 2.01 -5.99 -35.19
C VAL A 394 2.13 -4.85 -34.19
N ARG A 395 1.55 -5.02 -33.00
CA ARG A 395 1.60 -4.01 -31.92
C ARG A 395 3.02 -3.73 -31.42
N LEU A 396 3.86 -4.76 -31.40
CA LEU A 396 5.26 -4.69 -30.99
C LEU A 396 6.22 -4.35 -32.15
N ASP A 397 5.67 -3.99 -33.32
CA ASP A 397 6.41 -3.58 -34.51
C ASP A 397 7.35 -4.66 -35.10
N TYR A 398 7.03 -5.93 -34.86
CA TYR A 398 7.71 -7.07 -35.48
C TYR A 398 7.09 -7.46 -36.84
N ALA A 399 5.84 -7.08 -37.08
CA ALA A 399 5.09 -7.40 -38.30
C ALA A 399 4.20 -6.23 -38.75
N VAL A 400 3.88 -6.16 -40.04
CA VAL A 400 2.88 -5.26 -40.63
C VAL A 400 1.74 -6.09 -41.16
N LYS A 401 0.51 -5.71 -40.81
CA LYS A 401 -0.72 -6.25 -41.40
C LYS A 401 -1.03 -5.52 -42.70
N LEU A 402 -1.30 -6.28 -43.76
CA LEU A 402 -1.67 -5.79 -45.08
C LEU A 402 -3.06 -6.35 -45.44
N GLU A 403 -4.00 -5.47 -45.73
CA GLU A 403 -5.36 -5.83 -46.15
C GLU A 403 -5.56 -5.46 -47.62
N ASN A 404 -5.74 -6.46 -48.48
CA ASN A 404 -6.06 -6.27 -49.90
C ASN A 404 -7.26 -7.14 -50.27
N ASP A 405 -8.39 -6.51 -50.66
CA ASP A 405 -9.56 -7.15 -51.30
C ASP A 405 -10.01 -8.50 -50.69
N GLY A 406 -10.06 -8.57 -49.35
CA GLY A 406 -10.54 -9.74 -48.60
C GLY A 406 -9.47 -10.78 -48.22
N ASP A 407 -8.21 -10.59 -48.62
CA ASP A 407 -7.06 -11.40 -48.17
C ASP A 407 -6.22 -10.63 -47.14
N THR A 408 -6.13 -11.16 -45.92
CA THR A 408 -5.31 -10.57 -44.86
C THR A 408 -3.94 -11.24 -44.84
N ARG A 409 -2.91 -10.46 -45.11
CA ARG A 409 -1.52 -10.92 -45.11
C ARG A 409 -0.70 -10.19 -44.06
N TYR A 410 0.35 -10.83 -43.60
CA TYR A 410 1.31 -10.26 -42.67
C TYR A 410 2.68 -10.26 -43.33
N ARG A 411 3.48 -9.23 -43.04
CA ARG A 411 4.86 -9.11 -43.51
C ARG A 411 5.77 -8.79 -42.32
N PRO A 412 6.93 -9.44 -42.17
CA PRO A 412 7.85 -9.14 -41.08
C PRO A 412 8.46 -7.74 -41.28
N VAL A 413 8.64 -7.01 -40.18
CA VAL A 413 9.36 -5.72 -40.15
C VAL A 413 10.87 -5.96 -40.00
N ALA A 414 11.24 -7.00 -39.23
CA ALA A 414 12.63 -7.35 -38.99
C ALA A 414 13.23 -8.15 -40.18
N ARG A 415 14.28 -7.62 -40.80
CA ARG A 415 15.24 -8.43 -41.59
C ARG A 415 16.10 -9.23 -40.62
N GLU A 416 16.46 -10.46 -41.00
CA GLU A 416 17.43 -11.31 -40.30
C GLU A 416 18.57 -10.47 -39.70
N MET A 417 18.58 -10.31 -38.38
CA MET A 417 19.79 -9.92 -37.68
C MET A 417 20.62 -11.20 -37.60
N ARG A 418 21.59 -11.33 -38.52
CA ARG A 418 22.63 -12.36 -38.49
C ARG A 418 23.45 -12.32 -37.22
#